data_AF-A0A1J5TLI0-F1
#
_entry.id   AF-A0A1J5TLI0-F1
#
_cell.length_a   1.000
_cell.length_b   1.000
_cell.length_c   1.000
_cell.angle_alpha   90.00
_cell.angle_beta   90.00
_cell.angle_gamma   90.00
#
_symmetry.space_group_name_H-M   'P 1'
#
loop_
_entity.id
_entity.type
_entity.pdbx_description
1 polymer ?
#
loop_
_entity_poly.entity_id
_entity_poly.type
_entity_poly.pdbx_seq_one_letter_code
_entity_poly.pdbx_strand_id
1 'polypeptide(L)' 'MSLHSLSYDIVDSVCEQIKTISDRTGVGMTGPIPLPTKKLKVPVRKSPDGEGSETWDRWEARLHKRLIYIDA' A
#
# COMPACT_ATOMS: atom_id res chain seq x y z
N MET A 1 -13.36 -7.38 0.74
CA MET A 1 -11.98 -7.78 0.39
C MET A 1 -11.02 -6.61 0.59
N SER A 2 -9.80 -6.83 1.10
CA SER A 2 -8.79 -5.76 1.28
C SER A 2 -7.48 -6.08 0.56
N LEU A 3 -7.00 -5.17 -0.27
CA LEU A 3 -5.76 -5.26 -1.03
C LEU A 3 -4.67 -4.41 -0.36
N HIS A 4 -3.45 -4.94 -0.34
CA HIS A 4 -2.29 -4.31 0.29
C HIS A 4 -1.05 -4.47 -0.59
N SER A 5 -0.26 -3.41 -0.74
CA SER A 5 1.07 -3.48 -1.35
C SER A 5 1.96 -2.32 -0.89
N LEU A 6 3.25 -2.42 -1.18
CA LEU A 6 4.23 -1.35 -0.98
C LEU A 6 4.20 -0.31 -2.11
N SER A 7 3.74 -0.70 -3.31
CA SER A 7 3.68 0.18 -4.48
C SER A 7 2.22 0.50 -4.82
N TYR A 8 1.90 1.79 -5.02
CA TYR A 8 0.52 2.23 -5.23
C TYR A 8 -0.04 1.85 -6.61
N ASP A 9 0.83 1.87 -7.62
CA ASP A 9 0.58 1.55 -9.02
C ASP A 9 0.06 0.11 -9.20
N ILE A 10 0.67 -0.84 -8.49
CA ILE A 10 0.25 -2.24 -8.53
C ILE A 10 -1.15 -2.38 -7.92
N VAL A 11 -1.42 -1.72 -6.80
CA VAL A 11 -2.71 -1.84 -6.13
C VAL A 11 -3.83 -1.20 -6.95
N ASP A 12 -3.56 -0.05 -7.57
CA ASP A 12 -4.54 0.65 -8.38
C ASP A 12 -4.82 -0.13 -9.69
N SER A 13 -3.80 -0.67 -10.35
CA SER A 13 -4.00 -1.50 -11.55
C SER A 13 -4.81 -2.77 -11.27
N VAL A 14 -4.57 -3.44 -10.14
CA VAL A 14 -5.37 -4.62 -9.71
C VAL A 14 -6.80 -4.20 -9.38
N CYS A 15 -7.02 -3.05 -8.73
CA CYS A 15 -8.37 -2.57 -8.45
C CYS A 15 -9.16 -2.29 -9.73
N GLU A 16 -8.51 -1.74 -10.76
CA GLU A 16 -9.14 -1.45 -12.05
C GLU A 16 -9.49 -2.74 -12.82
N GLN A 17 -8.61 -3.75 -12.77
CA GLN A 17 -8.90 -5.07 -13.33
C GLN A 17 -10.10 -5.72 -12.62
N ILE A 18 -10.15 -5.70 -11.29
CA ILE A 18 -11.27 -6.27 -10.52
C ILE A 18 -12.58 -5.54 -10.86
N LYS A 19 -12.55 -4.22 -11.00
CA LYS A 19 -13.71 -3.44 -11.41
C LYS A 19 -14.23 -3.88 -12.79
N THR A 20 -13.33 -4.01 -13.75
CA THR A 20 -13.66 -4.44 -15.12
C THR A 20 -14.28 -5.85 -15.15
N ILE A 21 -13.77 -6.76 -14.32
CA ILE A 21 -14.31 -8.12 -14.19
C ILE A 21 -15.71 -8.08 -13.54
N SER A 22 -15.89 -7.31 -12.47
CA SER A 22 -17.18 -7.17 -11.79
C SER A 22 -18.26 -6.61 -12.72
N ASP A 23 -17.93 -5.59 -13.50
CA ASP A 23 -18.83 -4.99 -14.49
C ASP A 23 -19.23 -6.00 -15.57
N ARG A 24 -18.31 -6.90 -15.98
CA ARG A 24 -18.59 -7.96 -16.95
C ARG A 24 -19.46 -9.08 -16.39
N THR A 25 -19.28 -9.44 -15.12
CA THR A 25 -20.02 -10.52 -14.47
C THR A 25 -21.38 -10.06 -13.93
N GLY A 26 -21.60 -8.74 -13.82
CA GLY A 26 -22.85 -8.16 -13.31
C GLY A 26 -22.97 -8.23 -11.79
N VAL A 27 -21.85 -8.38 -11.08
CA VAL A 27 -21.82 -8.47 -9.61
C VAL A 27 -21.75 -7.07 -9.02
N GLY A 28 -22.57 -6.81 -7.99
CA GLY A 28 -22.59 -5.53 -7.28
C GLY A 28 -21.29 -5.29 -6.51
N MET A 29 -20.49 -4.33 -6.96
CA MET A 29 -19.25 -3.94 -6.28
C MET A 29 -19.37 -2.50 -5.75
N THR A 30 -19.15 -2.32 -4.45
CA THR A 30 -18.82 -0.99 -3.92
C THR A 30 -17.34 -0.75 -4.16
N GLY A 31 -17.06 0.32 -4.90
CA GLY A 31 -15.76 0.61 -5.51
C GLY A 31 -14.55 0.60 -4.55
N PRO A 32 -13.33 0.65 -5.10
CA PRO A 32 -12.11 0.59 -4.31
C PRO A 32 -11.96 1.85 -3.44
N ILE A 33 -12.23 1.72 -2.15
CA ILE A 33 -12.08 2.80 -1.16
C ILE A 33 -10.59 2.91 -0.80
N PRO A 34 -9.91 4.04 -1.08
CA PRO A 34 -8.54 4.25 -0.68
C PRO A 34 -8.48 4.51 0.83
N LEU A 35 -7.77 3.64 1.54
CA LEU A 35 -7.48 3.86 2.96
C LEU A 35 -6.16 4.61 3.11
N PRO A 36 -5.98 5.36 4.22
CA PRO A 36 -4.75 6.10 4.48
C PRO A 36 -3.50 5.20 4.40
N THR A 37 -2.50 5.66 3.65
CA THR A 37 -1.20 4.98 3.54
C THR A 37 -0.50 4.98 4.89
N LYS A 38 -0.18 3.79 5.42
CA LYS A 38 0.61 3.69 6.65
C LYS A 38 2.08 3.89 6.32
N LYS A 39 2.72 4.84 7.01
CA LYS A 39 4.15 5.14 6.87
C LYS A 39 4.91 4.49 8.02
N LEU A 40 5.64 3.43 7.74
CA LEU A 40 6.54 2.79 8.70
C LEU A 40 7.88 3.48 8.60
N LYS A 41 8.29 4.19 9.64
CA LYS A 41 9.55 4.92 9.69
C LYS A 41 10.52 4.22 10.63
N VAL A 42 11.71 3.90 10.14
CA VAL A 42 12.77 3.27 10.93
C VAL A 42 14.03 4.12 10.81
N PRO A 43 14.30 5.02 11.77
CA PRO A 43 15.56 5.74 11.82
C PRO A 43 16.66 4.82 12.37
N VAL A 44 17.77 4.70 11.65
CA VAL A 44 18.91 3.87 12.05
C VAL A 44 20.18 4.70 11.95
N ARG A 45 21.14 4.49 12.87
CA ARG A 45 22.46 5.10 12.77
C ARG A 45 23.22 4.47 11.61
N LYS A 46 23.91 5.29 10.80
CA LYS A 46 24.70 4.79 9.67
C LYS A 46 25.90 3.96 10.14
N SER A 47 26.62 4.47 11.14
CA SER A 47 27.81 3.81 11.69
C SER A 47 27.43 2.63 12.59
N PRO A 48 28.11 1.48 12.45
CA PRO A 48 27.88 0.30 13.30
C PRO A 48 28.60 0.36 14.65
N ASP A 49 29.76 1.03 14.72
CA ASP A 49 30.71 1.08 15.84
C ASP A 49 30.56 2.32 16.73
N GLY A 50 29.84 3.33 16.23
CA GLY A 50 29.50 4.52 17.00
C GLY A 50 30.56 5.63 16.98
N GLU A 51 31.61 5.47 16.17
CA GLU A 51 32.62 6.49 15.92
C GLU A 51 32.29 7.36 14.69
N GLY A 52 32.91 8.54 14.63
CA GLY A 52 32.69 9.53 13.56
C GLY A 52 31.40 10.36 13.70
N SER A 53 31.07 11.10 12.65
CA SER A 53 29.94 12.06 12.66
C SER A 53 28.58 11.37 12.85
N GLU A 54 27.71 11.97 13.66
CA GLU A 54 26.36 11.50 13.94
C GLU A 54 25.45 11.59 12.71
N THR A 55 25.55 10.57 11.85
CA THR A 55 24.74 10.46 10.64
C THR A 55 23.69 9.36 10.78
N TRP A 56 22.48 9.67 10.31
CA TRP A 56 21.29 8.83 10.48
C TRP A 56 20.66 8.55 9.13
N ASP A 57 20.33 7.28 8.88
CA ASP A 57 19.47 6.87 7.79
C ASP A 57 18.01 6.90 8.20
N ARG A 58 17.16 7.33 7.28
CA ARG A 58 15.71 7.40 7.46
C ARG A 58 15.05 6.48 6.46
N TRP A 59 14.82 5.24 6.88
CA TRP A 59 14.11 4.27 6.06
C TRP A 59 12.61 4.47 6.22
N GLU A 60 11.88 4.53 5.10
CA GLU A 60 10.41 4.61 5.08
C GLU A 60 9.85 3.48 4.20
N ALA A 61 8.98 2.66 4.77
CA ALA A 61 8.11 1.78 3.99
C ALA A 61 6.68 2.35 3.98
N ARG A 62 6.06 2.38 2.80
CA ARG A 62 4.70 2.90 2.60
C ARG A 62 3.78 1.76 2.27
N LEU A 63 2.81 1.49 3.13
CA LEU A 63 1.81 0.45 2.90
C LEU A 63 0.53 1.10 2.37
N HIS A 64 0.22 0.81 1.10
CA HIS A 64 -0.99 1.25 0.43
C HIS A 64 -2.10 0.21 0.62
N LYS A 65 -3.28 0.67 1.03
CA LYS A 65 -4.45 -0.20 1.25
C LYS A 65 -5.64 0.27 0.42
N ARG A 66 -6.32 -0.68 -0.23
CA ARG A 66 -7.63 -0.48 -0.87
C ARG A 66 -8.63 -1.45 -0.29
N LEU A 67 -9.83 -0.98 -0.04
CA LEU A 67 -10.93 -1.79 0.45
C LEU A 67 -12.01 -1.86 -0.63
N ILE A 68 -12.43 -3.08 -0.96
CA ILE A 68 -13.47 -3.35 -1.94
C ILE A 68 -14.57 -4.13 -1.24
N TYR A 69 -15.82 -3.74 -1.41
CA TYR A 69 -16.96 -4.59 -1.03
C TYR A 69 -17.57 -5.18 -2.29
N ILE A 70 -17.76 -6.50 -2.28
CA ILE A 70 -18.43 -7.23 -3.36
C ILE A 70 -19.61 -7.91 -2.68
N ASP A 71 -20.80 -7.65 -3.18
CA ASP A 71 -22.02 -8.35 -2.79
C ASP A 71 -22.13 -9.54 -3.72
N ALA A 72 -21.89 -10.74 -3.19
CA ALA A 72 -21.91 -12.00 -3.93
C ALA A 72 -22.99 -12.90 -3.35
#